data_AF-A0A7J2YFT7-F1
#
_entry.id   AF-A0A7J2YFT7-F1
#
_cell.length_a   1.000
_cell.length_b   1.000
_cell.length_c   1.000
_cell.angle_alpha   90.00
_cell.angle_beta   90.00
_cell.angle_gamma   90.00
#
_symmetry.space_group_name_H-M   'P 1'
#
loop_
_entity.id
_entity.type
_entity.pdbx_description
1 polymer ?
#
loop_
_entity_poly.entity_id
_entity_poly.type
_entity_poly.pdbx_seq_one_letter_code
_entity_poly.pdbx_strand_id
1 'polypeptide(L)'
;MAEKLRSRILRASLKIITITAIIILAVWIRMLPVIRYGPYLSEYDTYYQYRVTQYILDNGIQAWFTWHDKMSWYPSGRSIPDTSYLGVPLTGSIFYMILRILGFNITLMEACALMPAILGGLTILIVYFIVREIDGDGAGMVAALLLATIPAFMQRTTAGFYDNECVGFFAMTLSILFWIKALKSENIVYPILSGLSLAYMNISWGGSIYLINLYAAYAIVMVILGKYDRKLLRNYVLTLGVAMMISAQYPYFSRKYMLSYATILPMTTTLVLAIRDVTQNVKDKNTMIIGLAGILVVGIAGIVILERIGMLSTLTGRILTVINPLQREAIPLVESVAEHQAPTWSQLYYQYGLLIPLS
;
A
#
# COMPACT_ATOMS: atom_id res chain seq x y z
N MET A 1 40.98 8.55 -21.23
CA MET A 1 39.53 8.87 -21.28
C MET A 1 38.68 7.66 -21.67
N ALA A 2 39.05 6.92 -22.73
CA ALA A 2 38.34 5.72 -23.19
C ALA A 2 38.23 4.59 -22.12
N GLU A 3 39.28 4.35 -21.34
CA GLU A 3 39.28 3.30 -20.31
C GLU A 3 38.33 3.59 -19.13
N LYS A 4 38.27 4.85 -18.69
CA LYS A 4 37.30 5.29 -17.67
C LYS A 4 35.86 5.14 -18.18
N LEU A 5 35.60 5.49 -19.44
CA LEU A 5 34.29 5.30 -20.08
C LEU A 5 33.92 3.82 -20.17
N ARG A 6 34.83 2.96 -20.64
CA ARG A 6 34.66 1.49 -20.69
C ARG A 6 34.34 0.91 -19.31
N SER A 7 35.06 1.35 -18.27
CA SER A 7 34.82 0.91 -16.89
C SER A 7 33.45 1.33 -16.35
N ARG A 8 32.93 2.48 -16.78
CA ARG A 8 31.63 3.01 -16.36
C ARG A 8 30.49 2.26 -17.06
N ILE A 9 30.65 2.00 -18.36
CA ILE A 9 29.72 1.18 -19.14
C ILE A 9 29.68 -0.23 -18.57
N LEU A 10 30.83 -0.87 -18.35
CA LEU A 10 30.89 -2.23 -17.80
C LEU A 10 30.16 -2.32 -16.44
N ARG A 11 30.42 -1.37 -15.53
CA ARG A 11 29.74 -1.32 -14.23
C ARG A 11 28.24 -1.09 -14.37
N ALA A 12 27.79 -0.21 -15.26
CA ALA A 12 26.36 -0.01 -15.50
C ALA A 12 25.70 -1.26 -16.08
N SER A 13 26.33 -1.91 -17.06
CA SER A 13 25.85 -3.15 -17.66
C SER A 13 25.76 -4.28 -16.64
N LEU A 14 26.79 -4.48 -15.83
CA LEU A 14 26.78 -5.48 -14.76
C LEU A 14 25.61 -5.23 -13.79
N LYS A 15 25.36 -3.97 -13.41
CA LYS A 15 24.22 -3.65 -12.52
C LYS A 15 22.89 -4.04 -13.12
N ILE A 16 22.66 -3.68 -14.39
CA ILE A 16 21.43 -3.99 -15.13
C ILE A 16 21.26 -5.51 -15.26
N ILE A 17 22.34 -6.24 -15.59
CA ILE A 17 22.31 -7.69 -15.72
C ILE A 17 21.98 -8.33 -14.37
N THR A 18 22.63 -7.92 -13.28
CA THR A 18 22.39 -8.49 -11.95
C THR A 18 20.95 -8.26 -11.49
N ILE A 19 20.43 -7.04 -11.58
CA ILE A 19 19.04 -6.79 -11.16
C ILE A 19 18.05 -7.55 -12.05
N THR A 20 18.29 -7.61 -13.36
CA THR A 20 17.43 -8.37 -14.29
C THR A 20 17.44 -9.85 -13.95
N ALA A 21 18.60 -10.43 -13.64
CA ALA A 21 18.72 -11.81 -13.20
C ALA A 21 17.95 -12.08 -11.88
N ILE A 22 18.01 -11.16 -10.92
CA ILE A 22 17.24 -11.25 -9.67
C ILE A 22 15.74 -11.22 -9.94
N ILE A 23 15.26 -10.33 -10.82
CA ILE A 23 13.84 -10.24 -11.15
C ILE A 23 13.37 -11.50 -11.90
N ILE A 24 14.15 -11.99 -12.86
CA ILE A 24 13.85 -13.25 -13.57
C ILE A 24 13.76 -14.41 -12.59
N LEU A 25 14.75 -14.54 -11.68
CA LEU A 25 14.73 -15.56 -10.63
C LEU A 25 13.48 -15.45 -9.76
N ALA A 26 13.15 -14.23 -9.32
CA ALA A 26 12.01 -13.97 -8.45
C ALA A 26 10.68 -14.38 -9.09
N VAL A 27 10.48 -14.02 -10.36
CA VAL A 27 9.27 -14.38 -11.12
C VAL A 27 9.27 -15.88 -11.40
N TRP A 28 10.40 -16.46 -11.80
CA TRP A 28 10.52 -17.89 -12.10
C TRP A 28 10.11 -18.76 -10.91
N ILE A 29 10.63 -18.48 -9.71
CA ILE A 29 10.30 -19.25 -8.51
C ILE A 29 8.79 -19.12 -8.17
N ARG A 30 8.22 -17.92 -8.33
CA ARG A 30 6.78 -17.68 -8.10
C ARG A 30 5.89 -18.36 -9.13
N MET A 31 6.41 -18.66 -10.32
CA MET A 31 5.70 -19.35 -11.39
C MET A 31 5.65 -20.88 -11.22
N LEU A 32 6.45 -21.46 -10.31
CA LEU A 32 6.55 -22.91 -10.14
C LEU A 32 5.21 -23.63 -9.93
N PRO A 33 4.24 -23.11 -9.13
CA PRO A 33 2.96 -23.80 -8.97
C PRO A 33 2.16 -23.88 -10.27
N VAL A 34 2.14 -22.81 -11.05
CA VAL A 34 1.43 -22.77 -12.34
C VAL A 34 2.11 -23.66 -13.37
N ILE A 35 3.45 -23.70 -13.39
CA ILE A 35 4.21 -24.61 -14.26
C ILE A 35 3.91 -26.07 -13.93
N ARG A 36 3.75 -26.40 -12.64
CA ARG A 36 3.57 -27.78 -12.18
C ARG A 36 2.14 -28.29 -12.30
N TYR A 37 1.16 -27.44 -12.00
CA TYR A 37 -0.24 -27.85 -11.86
C TYR A 37 -1.19 -27.17 -12.86
N GLY A 38 -0.67 -26.30 -13.72
CA GLY A 38 -1.46 -25.48 -14.63
C GLY A 38 -1.95 -24.17 -14.00
N PRO A 39 -2.62 -23.30 -14.78
CA PRO A 39 -3.14 -22.03 -14.29
C PRO A 39 -4.38 -22.25 -13.41
N TYR A 40 -4.23 -22.05 -12.10
CA TYR A 40 -5.33 -22.03 -11.14
C TYR A 40 -5.13 -20.93 -10.11
N LEU A 41 -6.20 -20.57 -9.39
CA LEU A 41 -6.12 -19.63 -8.27
C LEU A 41 -6.00 -20.41 -6.97
N SER A 42 -5.03 -20.02 -6.14
CA SER A 42 -4.83 -20.59 -4.82
C SER A 42 -5.72 -19.89 -3.79
N GLU A 43 -6.08 -20.57 -2.72
CA GLU A 43 -6.95 -20.03 -1.64
C GLU A 43 -8.37 -19.66 -2.08
N TYR A 44 -9.24 -19.44 -1.10
CA TYR A 44 -10.66 -19.18 -1.34
C TYR A 44 -10.94 -17.73 -1.78
N ASP A 45 -10.22 -16.75 -1.22
CA ASP A 45 -10.47 -15.32 -1.44
C ASP A 45 -10.17 -14.87 -2.88
N THR A 46 -9.27 -15.55 -3.57
CA THR A 46 -8.84 -15.22 -4.93
C THR A 46 -9.95 -15.42 -5.97
N TYR A 47 -10.83 -16.40 -5.76
CA TYR A 47 -11.98 -16.64 -6.63
C TYR A 47 -13.02 -15.54 -6.53
N TYR A 48 -13.16 -14.92 -5.36
CA TYR A 48 -14.00 -13.73 -5.20
C TYR A 48 -13.47 -12.59 -6.07
N GLN A 49 -12.16 -12.30 -5.98
CA GLN A 49 -11.51 -11.26 -6.78
C GLN A 49 -11.69 -11.54 -8.28
N TYR A 50 -11.43 -12.77 -8.72
CA TYR A 50 -11.62 -13.19 -10.10
C TYR A 50 -13.05 -12.93 -10.62
N ARG A 51 -14.07 -13.27 -9.82
CA ARG A 51 -15.48 -13.02 -10.20
C ARG A 51 -15.76 -11.53 -10.36
N VAL A 52 -15.21 -10.68 -9.48
CA VAL A 52 -15.36 -9.23 -9.60
C VAL A 52 -14.63 -8.72 -10.84
N THR A 53 -13.45 -9.25 -11.17
CA THR A 53 -12.71 -8.94 -12.40
C THR A 53 -13.50 -9.30 -13.64
N GLN A 54 -14.07 -10.50 -13.69
CA GLN A 54 -14.92 -10.97 -14.77
C GLN A 54 -16.14 -10.05 -14.94
N TYR A 55 -16.79 -9.67 -13.84
CA TYR A 55 -17.93 -8.75 -13.88
C TYR A 55 -17.57 -7.38 -14.49
N ILE A 56 -16.40 -6.82 -14.14
CA ILE A 56 -15.91 -5.55 -14.72
C ILE A 56 -15.67 -5.69 -16.23
N LEU A 57 -15.11 -6.81 -16.68
CA LEU A 57 -14.87 -7.04 -18.11
C LEU A 57 -16.16 -7.21 -18.90
N ASP A 58 -17.16 -7.89 -18.34
CA ASP A 58 -18.41 -8.19 -19.03
C ASP A 58 -19.38 -6.99 -19.04
N ASN A 59 -19.38 -6.16 -18.00
CA ASN A 59 -20.38 -5.09 -17.79
C ASN A 59 -19.79 -3.67 -17.82
N GLY A 60 -18.46 -3.55 -17.80
CA GLY A 60 -17.75 -2.28 -17.69
C GLY A 60 -17.61 -1.80 -16.24
N ILE A 61 -16.63 -0.92 -16.02
CA ILE A 61 -16.31 -0.38 -14.69
C ILE A 61 -17.45 0.46 -14.08
N GLN A 62 -18.27 1.11 -14.90
CA GLN A 62 -19.38 1.93 -14.41
C GLN A 62 -20.46 1.08 -13.72
N ALA A 63 -20.73 -0.11 -14.27
CA ALA A 63 -21.68 -1.06 -13.68
C ALA A 63 -21.23 -1.51 -12.28
N TRP A 64 -19.91 -1.63 -12.05
CA TRP A 64 -19.35 -2.00 -10.75
C TRP A 64 -19.85 -1.08 -9.63
N PHE A 65 -19.89 0.24 -9.85
CA PHE A 65 -20.31 1.25 -8.86
C PHE A 65 -21.79 1.20 -8.47
N THR A 66 -22.61 0.43 -9.20
CA THR A 66 -24.04 0.23 -8.90
C THR A 66 -24.38 -1.23 -8.67
N TRP A 67 -23.37 -2.10 -8.59
CA TRP A 67 -23.58 -3.53 -8.55
C TRP A 67 -24.05 -4.01 -7.17
N HIS A 68 -25.30 -4.47 -7.13
CA HIS A 68 -25.85 -5.25 -6.03
C HIS A 68 -25.84 -6.74 -6.38
N ASP A 69 -24.97 -7.50 -5.73
CA ASP A 69 -24.82 -8.93 -5.95
C ASP A 69 -25.89 -9.73 -5.20
N LYS A 70 -26.87 -10.26 -5.94
CA LYS A 70 -27.95 -11.10 -5.39
C LYS A 70 -27.53 -12.55 -5.14
N MET A 71 -26.38 -12.98 -5.67
CA MET A 71 -25.91 -14.36 -5.53
C MET A 71 -25.15 -14.60 -4.22
N SER A 72 -24.66 -13.54 -3.58
CA SER A 72 -24.03 -13.60 -2.26
C SER A 72 -25.03 -13.20 -1.19
N TRP A 73 -24.94 -13.77 0.03
CA TRP A 73 -25.73 -13.36 1.20
C TRP A 73 -27.25 -13.38 0.97
N TYR A 74 -27.78 -14.50 0.48
CA TYR A 74 -29.23 -14.69 0.34
C TYR A 74 -29.93 -14.56 1.70
N PRO A 75 -31.09 -13.86 1.79
CA PRO A 75 -31.85 -13.23 0.71
C PRO A 75 -31.47 -11.76 0.43
N SER A 76 -30.67 -11.13 1.28
CA SER A 76 -30.42 -9.68 1.26
C SER A 76 -29.56 -9.22 0.07
N GLY A 77 -28.66 -10.08 -0.42
CA GLY A 77 -27.64 -9.68 -1.39
C GLY A 77 -26.48 -8.92 -0.74
N ARG A 78 -25.55 -8.44 -1.57
CA ARG A 78 -24.37 -7.66 -1.16
C ARG A 78 -24.14 -6.46 -2.07
N SER A 79 -24.07 -5.26 -1.50
CA SER A 79 -23.59 -4.06 -2.21
C SER A 79 -22.07 -4.16 -2.40
N ILE A 80 -21.61 -4.36 -3.63
CA ILE A 80 -20.18 -4.53 -3.94
C ILE A 80 -19.39 -3.22 -3.75
N PRO A 81 -19.86 -2.06 -4.23
CA PRO A 81 -19.17 -0.77 -4.03
C PRO A 81 -18.87 -0.42 -2.59
N ASP A 82 -19.77 -0.84 -1.70
CA ASP A 82 -19.74 -0.48 -0.28
C ASP A 82 -18.98 -1.48 0.58
N THR A 83 -18.54 -2.62 0.01
CA THR A 83 -17.98 -3.72 0.81
C THR A 83 -16.72 -4.36 0.23
N SER A 84 -16.23 -3.91 -0.93
CA SER A 84 -15.17 -4.62 -1.65
C SER A 84 -14.19 -3.70 -2.36
N TYR A 85 -12.90 -3.97 -2.16
CA TYR A 85 -11.78 -3.29 -2.84
C TYR A 85 -11.88 -3.42 -4.37
N LEU A 86 -11.72 -2.28 -5.07
CA LEU A 86 -11.75 -2.22 -6.54
C LEU A 86 -10.37 -2.47 -7.17
N GLY A 87 -9.30 -2.25 -6.41
CA GLY A 87 -7.94 -2.22 -6.93
C GLY A 87 -7.50 -3.51 -7.61
N VAL A 88 -7.60 -4.66 -6.93
CA VAL A 88 -7.20 -5.95 -7.53
C VAL A 88 -8.02 -6.28 -8.78
N PRO A 89 -9.38 -6.21 -8.76
CA PRO A 89 -10.17 -6.50 -9.94
C PRO A 89 -9.88 -5.56 -11.11
N LEU A 90 -9.74 -4.26 -10.85
CA LEU A 90 -9.43 -3.28 -11.88
C LEU A 90 -8.05 -3.57 -12.50
N THR A 91 -7.04 -3.82 -11.68
CA THR A 91 -5.69 -4.14 -12.16
C THR A 91 -5.67 -5.43 -12.96
N GLY A 92 -6.41 -6.46 -12.54
CA GLY A 92 -6.54 -7.69 -13.32
C GLY A 92 -7.23 -7.49 -14.66
N SER A 93 -8.31 -6.69 -14.72
CA SER A 93 -8.99 -6.40 -15.98
C SER A 93 -8.07 -5.65 -16.96
N ILE A 94 -7.31 -4.65 -16.48
CA ILE A 94 -6.37 -3.89 -17.29
C ILE A 94 -5.22 -4.78 -17.74
N PHE A 95 -4.68 -5.61 -16.84
CA PHE A 95 -3.60 -6.54 -17.14
C PHE A 95 -4.01 -7.55 -18.22
N TYR A 96 -5.19 -8.14 -18.10
CA TYR A 96 -5.76 -9.03 -19.12
C TYR A 96 -5.93 -8.32 -20.47
N MET A 97 -6.52 -7.12 -20.48
CA MET A 97 -6.71 -6.33 -21.70
C MET A 97 -5.37 -6.00 -22.38
N ILE A 98 -4.36 -5.60 -21.62
CA ILE A 98 -3.02 -5.31 -22.16
C ILE A 98 -2.44 -6.57 -22.82
N LEU A 99 -2.50 -7.73 -22.17
CA LEU A 99 -1.98 -8.97 -22.75
C LEU A 99 -2.71 -9.35 -24.04
N ARG A 100 -4.03 -9.16 -24.09
CA ARG A 100 -4.82 -9.39 -25.32
C ARG A 100 -4.45 -8.42 -26.44
N ILE A 101 -4.22 -7.14 -26.13
CA ILE A 101 -3.78 -6.12 -27.10
C ILE A 101 -2.38 -6.45 -27.65
N LEU A 102 -1.50 -6.99 -26.82
CA LEU A 102 -0.16 -7.45 -27.22
C LEU A 102 -0.18 -8.75 -28.06
N GLY A 103 -1.36 -9.34 -28.31
CA GLY A 103 -1.54 -10.51 -29.15
C GLY A 103 -1.41 -11.85 -28.42
N PHE A 104 -1.35 -11.86 -27.09
CA PHE A 104 -1.34 -13.13 -26.34
C PHE A 104 -2.73 -13.77 -26.33
N ASN A 105 -2.81 -15.03 -26.77
CA ASN A 105 -4.04 -15.83 -26.67
C ASN A 105 -4.12 -16.49 -25.30
N ILE A 106 -4.65 -15.75 -24.32
CA ILE A 106 -4.81 -16.21 -22.94
C ILE A 106 -6.25 -16.02 -22.45
N THR A 107 -6.63 -16.85 -21.51
CA THR A 107 -7.88 -16.74 -20.73
C THR A 107 -7.74 -15.74 -19.59
N LEU A 108 -8.87 -15.28 -19.05
CA LEU A 108 -8.84 -14.44 -17.85
C LEU A 108 -8.23 -15.17 -16.64
N MET A 109 -8.48 -16.48 -16.52
CA MET A 109 -7.96 -17.31 -15.44
C MET A 109 -6.42 -17.32 -15.45
N GLU A 110 -5.83 -17.53 -16.63
CA GLU A 110 -4.38 -17.46 -16.82
C GLU A 110 -3.84 -16.07 -16.48
N ALA A 111 -4.46 -15.00 -16.97
CA ALA A 111 -4.02 -13.64 -16.66
C ALA A 111 -4.04 -13.35 -15.14
N CYS A 112 -5.13 -13.73 -14.45
CA CYS A 112 -5.26 -13.54 -13.01
C CYS A 112 -4.27 -14.41 -12.22
N ALA A 113 -4.00 -15.64 -12.67
CA ALA A 113 -3.00 -16.51 -12.05
C ALA A 113 -1.56 -15.96 -12.22
N LEU A 114 -1.25 -15.32 -13.35
CA LEU A 114 0.08 -14.78 -13.66
C LEU A 114 0.38 -13.43 -12.96
N MET A 115 -0.65 -12.59 -12.81
CA MET A 115 -0.48 -11.21 -12.33
C MET A 115 0.29 -11.10 -10.99
N PRO A 116 0.01 -11.91 -9.94
CA PRO A 116 0.70 -11.81 -8.65
C PRO A 116 2.21 -12.00 -8.75
N ALA A 117 2.67 -12.95 -9.56
CA ALA A 117 4.09 -13.24 -9.74
C ALA A 117 4.82 -12.06 -10.40
N ILE A 118 4.19 -11.44 -11.41
CA ILE A 118 4.73 -10.28 -12.12
C ILE A 118 4.79 -9.05 -11.21
N LEU A 119 3.71 -8.76 -10.49
CA LEU A 119 3.69 -7.66 -9.51
C LEU A 119 4.67 -7.89 -8.36
N GLY A 120 4.86 -9.14 -7.93
CA GLY A 120 5.89 -9.53 -6.97
C GLY A 120 7.30 -9.20 -7.47
N GLY A 121 7.61 -9.54 -8.73
CA GLY A 121 8.86 -9.15 -9.39
C GLY A 121 9.05 -7.63 -9.46
N LEU A 122 8.02 -6.89 -9.86
CA LEU A 122 8.08 -5.43 -9.91
C LEU A 122 8.26 -4.80 -8.54
N THR A 123 7.64 -5.36 -7.49
CA THR A 123 7.83 -4.93 -6.10
C THR A 123 9.29 -5.07 -5.67
N ILE A 124 9.95 -6.16 -6.04
CA ILE A 124 11.37 -6.38 -5.76
C ILE A 124 12.25 -5.33 -6.45
N LEU A 125 11.91 -4.97 -7.70
CA LEU A 125 12.59 -3.90 -8.42
C LEU A 125 12.41 -2.53 -7.73
N ILE A 126 11.21 -2.26 -7.21
CA ILE A 126 10.96 -1.03 -6.45
C ILE A 126 11.77 -1.01 -5.15
N VAL A 127 11.86 -2.15 -4.45
CA VAL A 127 12.66 -2.27 -3.22
C VAL A 127 14.16 -2.09 -3.49
N TYR A 128 14.67 -2.60 -4.61
CA TYR A 128 16.02 -2.25 -5.09
C TYR A 128 16.19 -0.73 -5.16
N PHE A 129 15.25 -0.03 -5.79
CA PHE A 129 15.33 1.42 -5.89
C PHE A 129 15.22 2.12 -4.53
N ILE A 130 14.33 1.69 -3.64
CA ILE A 130 14.20 2.26 -2.29
C ILE A 130 15.54 2.21 -1.56
N VAL A 131 16.14 1.03 -1.47
CA VAL A 131 17.39 0.84 -0.72
C VAL A 131 18.56 1.50 -1.44
N ARG A 132 18.57 1.51 -2.78
CA ARG A 132 19.55 2.26 -3.55
C ARG A 132 19.54 3.75 -3.23
N GLU A 133 18.36 4.36 -3.06
CA GLU A 133 18.29 5.76 -2.66
C GLU A 133 18.89 5.98 -1.27
N ILE A 134 18.79 5.01 -0.35
CA ILE A 134 19.26 5.11 1.04
C ILE A 134 20.78 4.87 1.15
N ASP A 135 21.27 3.74 0.63
CA ASP A 135 22.62 3.23 0.90
C ASP A 135 23.36 2.72 -0.37
N GLY A 136 22.85 3.08 -1.56
CA GLY A 136 23.52 2.82 -2.83
C GLY A 136 23.22 1.47 -3.48
N ASP A 137 23.76 1.27 -4.69
CA ASP A 137 23.38 0.15 -5.58
C ASP A 137 23.65 -1.23 -4.97
N GLY A 138 24.77 -1.41 -4.26
CA GLY A 138 25.15 -2.70 -3.68
C GLY A 138 24.14 -3.18 -2.63
N ALA A 139 23.80 -2.31 -1.66
CA ALA A 139 22.77 -2.58 -0.66
C ALA A 139 21.40 -2.84 -1.33
N GLY A 140 21.08 -2.07 -2.39
CA GLY A 140 19.85 -2.28 -3.16
C GLY A 140 19.75 -3.67 -3.78
N MET A 141 20.84 -4.16 -4.39
CA MET A 141 20.87 -5.50 -4.99
C MET A 141 20.72 -6.60 -3.95
N VAL A 142 21.39 -6.46 -2.81
CA VAL A 142 21.27 -7.41 -1.70
C VAL A 142 19.84 -7.43 -1.17
N ALA A 143 19.22 -6.26 -0.93
CA ALA A 143 17.83 -6.18 -0.49
C ALA A 143 16.86 -6.83 -1.49
N ALA A 144 17.07 -6.61 -2.79
CA ALA A 144 16.26 -7.22 -3.84
C ALA A 144 16.41 -8.74 -3.89
N LEU A 145 17.64 -9.25 -3.77
CA LEU A 145 17.91 -10.68 -3.74
C LEU A 145 17.28 -11.35 -2.51
N LEU A 146 17.39 -10.73 -1.34
CA LEU A 146 16.77 -11.24 -0.11
C LEU A 146 15.24 -11.26 -0.26
N LEU A 147 14.62 -10.16 -0.72
CA LEU A 147 13.17 -10.13 -0.93
C LEU A 147 12.69 -11.13 -1.99
N ALA A 148 13.50 -11.39 -3.03
CA ALA A 148 13.18 -12.37 -4.05
C ALA A 148 12.96 -13.78 -3.50
N THR A 149 13.67 -14.15 -2.43
CA THR A 149 13.72 -15.52 -1.89
C THR A 149 13.02 -15.69 -0.54
N ILE A 150 12.57 -14.62 0.11
CA ILE A 150 11.89 -14.68 1.41
C ILE A 150 10.52 -15.35 1.31
N PRO A 151 10.28 -16.47 2.03
CA PRO A 151 9.00 -17.19 2.03
C PRO A 151 7.80 -16.31 2.40
N ALA A 152 7.93 -15.42 3.39
CA ALA A 152 6.86 -14.54 3.85
C ALA A 152 6.24 -13.71 2.71
N PHE A 153 7.10 -13.16 1.85
CA PHE A 153 6.68 -12.35 0.72
C PHE A 153 6.25 -13.23 -0.47
N MET A 154 6.93 -14.35 -0.69
CA MET A 154 6.58 -15.29 -1.76
C MET A 154 5.18 -15.86 -1.60
N GLN A 155 4.77 -16.28 -0.39
CA GLN A 155 3.46 -16.89 -0.16
C GLN A 155 2.30 -16.01 -0.62
N ARG A 156 2.43 -14.68 -0.53
CA ARG A 156 1.41 -13.71 -0.93
C ARG A 156 1.61 -13.11 -2.33
N THR A 157 2.64 -13.55 -3.05
CA THR A 157 2.96 -13.06 -4.41
C THR A 157 3.23 -14.19 -5.41
N THR A 158 2.96 -15.43 -5.03
CA THR A 158 3.11 -16.60 -5.88
C THR A 158 2.01 -16.62 -6.95
N ALA A 159 2.30 -17.18 -8.12
CA ALA A 159 1.31 -17.32 -9.17
C ALA A 159 0.11 -18.13 -8.66
N GLY A 160 -1.10 -17.62 -8.93
CA GLY A 160 -2.36 -18.12 -8.37
C GLY A 160 -2.86 -17.37 -7.14
N PHE A 161 -2.01 -16.66 -6.39
CA PHE A 161 -2.41 -15.87 -5.22
C PHE A 161 -2.96 -14.50 -5.62
N TYR A 162 -4.08 -14.50 -6.33
CA TYR A 162 -4.75 -13.31 -6.88
C TYR A 162 -5.59 -12.57 -5.82
N ASP A 163 -4.93 -12.01 -4.80
CA ASP A 163 -5.60 -11.27 -3.71
C ASP A 163 -4.94 -9.90 -3.41
N ASN A 164 -5.52 -9.15 -2.46
CA ASN A 164 -5.21 -7.76 -2.14
C ASN A 164 -3.72 -7.48 -1.92
N GLU A 165 -2.99 -8.39 -1.30
CA GLU A 165 -1.57 -8.23 -0.97
C GLU A 165 -0.70 -8.05 -2.22
N CYS A 166 -1.01 -8.72 -3.34
CA CYS A 166 -0.15 -8.68 -4.52
C CYS A 166 -0.09 -7.28 -5.14
N VAL A 167 -1.24 -6.58 -5.20
CA VAL A 167 -1.32 -5.17 -5.61
C VAL A 167 -0.91 -4.24 -4.47
N GLY A 168 -1.29 -4.57 -3.24
CA GLY A 168 -1.01 -3.79 -2.04
C GLY A 168 0.47 -3.56 -1.81
N PHE A 169 1.31 -4.61 -1.89
CA PHE A 169 2.76 -4.49 -1.71
C PHE A 169 3.42 -3.66 -2.81
N PHE A 170 2.99 -3.84 -4.06
CA PHE A 170 3.47 -3.05 -5.19
C PHE A 170 3.16 -1.56 -4.98
N ALA A 171 1.90 -1.22 -4.66
CA ALA A 171 1.48 0.16 -4.43
C ALA A 171 2.16 0.80 -3.21
N MET A 172 2.29 0.03 -2.13
CA MET A 172 2.94 0.45 -0.88
C MET A 172 4.41 0.82 -1.11
N THR A 173 5.18 -0.08 -1.74
CA THR A 173 6.59 0.17 -2.01
C THR A 173 6.78 1.32 -2.98
N LEU A 174 5.91 1.45 -3.99
CA LEU A 174 5.95 2.57 -4.93
C LEU A 174 5.72 3.92 -4.22
N SER A 175 4.73 3.97 -3.33
CA SER A 175 4.46 5.16 -2.50
C SER A 175 5.66 5.51 -1.63
N ILE A 176 6.28 4.53 -0.97
CA ILE A 176 7.48 4.72 -0.13
C ILE A 176 8.67 5.22 -0.94
N LEU A 177 8.92 4.66 -2.14
CA LEU A 177 9.99 5.12 -3.02
C LEU A 177 9.84 6.61 -3.36
N PHE A 178 8.64 7.01 -3.78
CA PHE A 178 8.38 8.41 -4.13
C PHE A 178 8.38 9.31 -2.90
N TRP A 179 7.94 8.84 -1.74
CA TRP A 179 8.05 9.56 -0.47
C TRP A 179 9.52 9.85 -0.12
N ILE A 180 10.39 8.84 -0.20
CA ILE A 180 11.84 9.02 0.05
C ILE A 180 12.44 10.02 -0.95
N LYS A 181 12.07 9.94 -2.23
CA LYS A 181 12.50 10.91 -3.24
C LYS A 181 12.00 12.33 -2.95
N ALA A 182 10.76 12.47 -2.48
CA ALA A 182 10.19 13.75 -2.07
C ALA A 182 10.97 14.36 -0.90
N LEU A 183 11.39 13.56 0.08
CA LEU A 183 12.20 14.04 1.19
C LEU A 183 13.59 14.52 0.74
N LYS A 184 14.17 13.91 -0.30
CA LYS A 184 15.50 14.25 -0.83
C LYS A 184 15.50 15.34 -1.90
N SER A 185 14.37 15.62 -2.54
CA SER A 185 14.27 16.55 -3.68
C SER A 185 13.29 17.69 -3.40
N GLU A 186 13.46 18.85 -4.05
CA GLU A 186 12.46 19.93 -4.02
C GLU A 186 11.31 19.74 -5.00
N ASN A 187 11.37 18.69 -5.83
CA ASN A 187 10.38 18.45 -6.86
C ASN A 187 9.04 17.95 -6.26
N ILE A 188 7.99 18.75 -6.44
CA ILE A 188 6.62 18.46 -5.98
C ILE A 188 5.96 17.27 -6.69
N VAL A 189 6.51 16.82 -7.82
CA VAL A 189 6.02 15.64 -8.53
C VAL A 189 6.16 14.39 -7.67
N TYR A 190 7.23 14.26 -6.89
CA TYR A 190 7.44 13.08 -6.04
C TYR A 190 6.39 12.90 -4.94
N PRO A 191 6.03 13.90 -4.11
CA PRO A 191 4.98 13.72 -3.13
C PRO A 191 3.61 13.50 -3.78
N ILE A 192 3.34 14.05 -4.98
CA ILE A 192 2.12 13.78 -5.75
C ILE A 192 2.10 12.31 -6.21
N LEU A 193 3.18 11.80 -6.82
CA LEU A 193 3.28 10.40 -7.23
C LEU A 193 3.19 9.43 -6.04
N SER A 194 3.75 9.82 -4.88
CA SER A 194 3.57 9.09 -3.63
C SER A 194 2.09 9.04 -3.23
N GLY A 195 1.40 10.19 -3.26
CA GLY A 195 -0.04 10.27 -2.97
C GLY A 195 -0.91 9.47 -3.94
N LEU A 196 -0.60 9.48 -5.24
CA LEU A 196 -1.27 8.65 -6.25
C LEU A 196 -1.07 7.16 -5.99
N SER A 197 0.15 6.75 -5.65
CA SER A 197 0.48 5.36 -5.31
C SER A 197 -0.22 4.92 -4.02
N LEU A 198 -0.32 5.82 -3.03
CA LEU A 198 -1.05 5.60 -1.80
C LEU A 198 -2.57 5.51 -2.03
N ALA A 199 -3.14 6.35 -2.91
CA ALA A 199 -4.54 6.23 -3.32
C ALA A 199 -4.82 4.88 -4.00
N TYR A 200 -3.92 4.44 -4.86
CA TYR A 200 -3.99 3.12 -5.49
C TYR A 200 -3.94 2.00 -4.44
N MET A 201 -3.09 2.12 -3.42
CA MET A 201 -3.07 1.19 -2.29
C MET A 201 -4.39 1.20 -1.52
N ASN A 202 -4.95 2.38 -1.22
CA ASN A 202 -6.20 2.55 -0.47
C ASN A 202 -7.41 1.85 -1.11
N ILE A 203 -7.50 1.86 -2.45
CA ILE A 203 -8.56 1.17 -3.17
C ILE A 203 -8.29 -0.33 -3.37
N SER A 204 -7.07 -0.79 -3.07
CA SER A 204 -6.61 -2.17 -3.31
C SER A 204 -6.52 -3.01 -2.03
N TRP A 205 -6.14 -2.43 -0.90
CA TRP A 205 -5.87 -3.20 0.32
C TRP A 205 -6.05 -2.38 1.60
N GLY A 206 -6.69 -2.98 2.60
CA GLY A 206 -6.92 -2.35 3.91
C GLY A 206 -5.65 -2.09 4.72
N GLY A 207 -4.54 -2.74 4.38
CA GLY A 207 -3.22 -2.44 4.94
C GLY A 207 -2.73 -1.02 4.64
N SER A 208 -3.40 -0.25 3.77
CA SER A 208 -3.04 1.13 3.47
C SER A 208 -3.11 2.07 4.68
N ILE A 209 -3.96 1.74 5.67
CA ILE A 209 -4.06 2.46 6.94
C ILE A 209 -2.73 2.45 7.70
N TYR A 210 -1.97 1.36 7.60
CA TYR A 210 -0.62 1.30 8.16
C TYR A 210 0.28 2.37 7.52
N LEU A 211 0.30 2.47 6.19
CA LEU A 211 1.18 3.40 5.48
C LEU A 211 0.78 4.88 5.72
N ILE A 212 -0.51 5.17 5.75
CA ILE A 212 -1.03 6.51 6.10
C ILE A 212 -0.53 6.92 7.50
N ASN A 213 -0.68 6.04 8.49
CA ASN A 213 -0.25 6.30 9.85
C ASN A 213 1.27 6.32 10.00
N LEU A 214 2.00 5.54 9.20
CA LEU A 214 3.46 5.55 9.19
C LEU A 214 4.00 6.91 8.72
N TYR A 215 3.44 7.50 7.66
CA TYR A 215 3.83 8.85 7.23
C TYR A 215 3.51 9.90 8.28
N ALA A 216 2.37 9.77 8.97
CA ALA A 216 1.98 10.66 10.05
C ALA A 216 2.94 10.57 11.25
N ALA A 217 3.27 9.35 11.67
CA ALA A 217 4.22 9.09 12.74
C ALA A 217 5.62 9.59 12.38
N TYR A 218 6.09 9.35 11.16
CA TYR A 218 7.37 9.86 10.67
C TYR A 218 7.45 11.39 10.80
N ALA A 219 6.42 12.11 10.36
CA ALA A 219 6.43 13.57 10.42
C ALA A 219 6.39 14.09 11.88
N ILE A 220 5.63 13.44 12.78
CA ILE A 220 5.65 13.76 14.21
C ILE A 220 7.05 13.54 14.80
N VAL A 221 7.67 12.40 14.52
CA VAL A 221 9.02 12.09 15.02
C VAL A 221 10.02 13.14 14.54
N MET A 222 9.93 13.58 13.28
CA MET A 222 10.79 14.66 12.77
C MET A 222 10.59 15.98 13.51
N VAL A 223 9.36 16.32 13.88
CA VAL A 223 9.07 17.51 14.72
C VAL A 223 9.66 17.36 16.12
N ILE A 224 9.46 16.21 16.78
CA ILE A 224 9.98 15.93 18.13
C ILE A 224 11.51 15.99 18.16
N LEU A 225 12.17 15.46 17.13
CA LEU A 225 13.62 15.51 16.99
C LEU A 225 14.15 16.91 16.62
N GLY A 226 13.28 17.93 16.53
CA GLY A 226 13.66 19.29 16.15
C GLY A 226 14.06 19.43 14.67
N LYS A 227 13.84 18.41 13.84
CA LYS A 227 14.19 18.36 12.42
C LYS A 227 13.04 18.76 11.50
N TYR A 228 12.16 19.64 11.99
CA TYR A 228 11.09 20.19 11.16
C TYR A 228 11.67 21.11 10.08
N ASP A 229 11.13 20.97 8.86
CA ASP A 229 11.36 21.86 7.74
C ASP A 229 10.03 22.07 7.00
N ARG A 230 9.84 23.24 6.38
CA ARG A 230 8.65 23.56 5.58
C ARG A 230 8.45 22.58 4.42
N LYS A 231 9.55 22.01 3.91
CA LYS A 231 9.52 20.89 2.97
C LYS A 231 8.76 19.67 3.49
N LEU A 232 8.92 19.33 4.77
CA LEU A 232 8.23 18.20 5.39
C LEU A 232 6.72 18.43 5.38
N LEU A 233 6.26 19.62 5.78
CA LEU A 233 4.85 20.00 5.71
C LEU A 233 4.32 19.91 4.28
N ARG A 234 5.02 20.52 3.31
CA ARG A 234 4.62 20.49 1.89
C ARG A 234 4.47 19.06 1.38
N ASN A 235 5.49 18.22 1.59
CA ASN A 235 5.48 16.84 1.12
C ASN A 235 4.37 16.03 1.78
N TYR A 236 4.21 16.18 3.10
CA TYR A 236 3.17 15.50 3.87
C TYR A 236 1.76 15.85 3.39
N VAL A 237 1.46 17.14 3.26
CA VAL A 237 0.15 17.63 2.79
C VAL A 237 -0.11 17.22 1.35
N LEU A 238 0.87 17.30 0.46
CA LEU A 238 0.69 16.87 -0.94
C LEU A 238 0.44 15.36 -1.04
N THR A 239 1.23 14.54 -0.34
CA THR A 239 1.07 13.09 -0.38
C THR A 239 -0.27 12.65 0.21
N LEU A 240 -0.61 13.07 1.43
CA LEU A 240 -1.87 12.67 2.05
C LEU A 240 -3.07 13.37 1.42
N GLY A 241 -2.95 14.63 1.01
CA GLY A 241 -4.02 15.37 0.36
C GLY A 241 -4.43 14.72 -0.96
N VAL A 242 -3.47 14.39 -1.83
CA VAL A 242 -3.73 13.67 -3.09
C VAL A 242 -4.32 12.29 -2.79
N ALA A 243 -3.74 11.55 -1.84
CA ALA A 243 -4.21 10.21 -1.51
C ALA A 243 -5.67 10.23 -1.03
N MET A 244 -6.00 11.10 -0.08
CA MET A 244 -7.34 11.21 0.50
C MET A 244 -8.35 11.74 -0.50
N MET A 245 -7.99 12.72 -1.34
CA MET A 245 -8.90 13.29 -2.34
C MET A 245 -9.38 12.25 -3.35
N ILE A 246 -8.46 11.38 -3.82
CA ILE A 246 -8.80 10.31 -4.76
C ILE A 246 -9.54 9.18 -4.04
N SER A 247 -9.05 8.75 -2.88
CA SER A 247 -9.69 7.67 -2.12
C SER A 247 -11.07 8.06 -1.58
N ALA A 248 -11.38 9.35 -1.45
CA ALA A 248 -12.71 9.83 -1.09
C ALA A 248 -13.78 9.53 -2.13
N GLN A 249 -13.40 9.39 -3.40
CA GLN A 249 -14.32 9.03 -4.48
C GLN A 249 -14.72 7.56 -4.43
N TYR A 250 -14.02 6.76 -3.63
CA TYR A 250 -14.22 5.33 -3.53
C TYR A 250 -15.08 4.99 -2.29
N PRO A 251 -16.34 4.53 -2.46
CA PRO A 251 -17.34 4.48 -1.38
C PRO A 251 -16.90 3.68 -0.15
N TYR A 252 -16.34 2.48 -0.36
CA TYR A 252 -15.90 1.62 0.73
C TYR A 252 -14.81 2.26 1.59
N PHE A 253 -13.77 2.85 0.99
CA PHE A 253 -12.71 3.52 1.77
C PHE A 253 -13.24 4.76 2.49
N SER A 254 -14.07 5.56 1.81
CA SER A 254 -14.67 6.76 2.39
C SER A 254 -15.47 6.44 3.66
N ARG A 255 -16.40 5.49 3.59
CA ARG A 255 -17.24 5.11 4.73
C ARG A 255 -16.46 4.43 5.84
N LYS A 256 -15.50 3.56 5.48
CA LYS A 256 -14.80 2.72 6.45
C LYS A 256 -13.63 3.41 7.14
N TYR A 257 -12.93 4.30 6.44
CA TYR A 257 -11.64 4.80 6.92
C TYR A 257 -11.53 6.33 6.99
N MET A 258 -12.12 7.08 6.05
CA MET A 258 -11.91 8.55 6.05
C MET A 258 -12.38 9.20 7.34
N LEU A 259 -13.56 8.82 7.83
CA LEU A 259 -14.15 9.32 9.07
C LEU A 259 -14.09 8.22 10.13
N SER A 260 -12.88 7.77 10.44
CA SER A 260 -12.65 6.73 11.45
C SER A 260 -11.56 7.16 12.43
N TYR A 261 -11.56 6.55 13.62
CA TYR A 261 -10.44 6.71 14.55
C TYR A 261 -9.09 6.28 13.95
N ALA A 262 -9.08 5.47 12.89
CA ALA A 262 -7.87 5.01 12.22
C ALA A 262 -7.14 6.11 11.43
N THR A 263 -7.80 7.25 11.16
CA THR A 263 -7.24 8.41 10.45
C THR A 263 -7.10 9.66 11.32
N ILE A 264 -7.26 9.55 12.65
CA ILE A 264 -7.05 10.70 13.55
C ILE A 264 -5.58 11.12 13.61
N LEU A 265 -4.65 10.17 13.66
CA LEU A 265 -3.22 10.48 13.68
C LEU A 265 -2.80 11.32 12.47
N PRO A 266 -3.11 10.95 11.21
CA PRO A 266 -2.74 11.80 10.07
C PRO A 266 -3.42 13.18 10.09
N MET A 267 -4.68 13.27 10.53
CA MET A 267 -5.36 14.58 10.67
C MET A 267 -4.67 15.48 11.70
N THR A 268 -4.36 14.93 12.88
CA THR A 268 -3.69 15.67 13.95
C THR A 268 -2.25 16.03 13.59
N THR A 269 -1.53 15.17 12.87
CA THR A 269 -0.21 15.49 12.33
C THR A 269 -0.26 16.70 11.39
N THR A 270 -1.27 16.81 10.51
CA THR A 270 -1.43 18.01 9.67
C THR A 270 -1.58 19.28 10.52
N LEU A 271 -2.37 19.23 11.60
CA LEU A 271 -2.53 20.36 12.52
C LEU A 271 -1.20 20.71 13.22
N VAL A 272 -0.46 19.71 13.72
CA VAL A 272 0.84 19.90 14.38
C VAL A 272 1.85 20.54 13.44
N LEU A 273 1.95 20.07 12.20
CA LEU A 273 2.87 20.64 11.21
C LEU A 273 2.46 22.06 10.82
N ALA A 274 1.16 22.34 10.68
CA ALA A 274 0.67 23.70 10.41
C ALA A 274 0.98 24.68 11.55
N ILE A 275 0.72 24.27 12.81
CA ILE A 275 1.09 25.03 14.01
C ILE A 275 2.61 25.29 14.04
N ARG A 276 3.40 24.26 13.72
CA ARG A 276 4.86 24.38 13.70
C ARG A 276 5.34 25.34 12.61
N ASP A 277 4.73 25.33 11.43
CA ASP A 277 5.06 26.26 10.34
C ASP A 277 4.74 27.71 10.71
N VAL A 278 3.56 27.95 11.28
CA VAL A 278 3.11 29.28 11.69
C VAL A 278 4.04 29.84 12.79
N THR A 279 4.32 29.05 13.82
CA THR A 279 5.17 29.47 14.95
C THR A 279 6.62 29.77 14.56
N GLN A 280 7.15 29.12 13.53
CA GLN A 280 8.51 29.38 13.06
C GLN A 280 8.62 30.54 12.06
N ASN A 281 7.61 30.73 11.21
CA ASN A 281 7.71 31.66 10.08
C ASN A 281 6.96 32.98 10.27
N VAL A 282 5.95 33.04 11.14
CA VAL A 282 5.15 34.25 11.37
C VAL A 282 5.77 35.09 12.48
N LYS A 283 6.31 36.25 12.12
CA LYS A 283 6.95 37.19 13.08
C LYS A 283 5.93 38.07 13.81
N ASP A 284 4.82 38.41 13.16
CA ASP A 284 3.78 39.22 13.78
C ASP A 284 3.00 38.40 14.81
N LYS A 285 3.05 38.82 16.07
CA LYS A 285 2.44 38.08 17.19
C LYS A 285 0.92 37.99 17.06
N ASN A 286 0.27 39.05 16.55
CA ASN A 286 -1.18 39.06 16.40
C ASN A 286 -1.62 38.07 15.32
N THR A 287 -0.98 38.11 14.15
CA THR A 287 -1.22 37.15 13.06
C THR A 287 -0.93 35.71 13.49
N MET A 288 0.14 35.49 14.26
CA MET A 288 0.48 34.17 14.80
C MET A 288 -0.62 33.65 15.75
N ILE A 289 -1.07 34.47 16.71
CA ILE A 289 -2.12 34.08 17.66
C ILE A 289 -3.43 33.80 16.93
N ILE A 290 -3.82 34.66 15.99
CA ILE A 290 -5.04 34.48 15.18
C ILE A 290 -4.94 33.18 14.35
N GLY A 291 -3.79 32.92 13.73
CA GLY A 291 -3.56 31.70 12.95
C GLY A 291 -3.63 30.43 13.81
N LEU A 292 -3.00 30.43 14.98
CA LEU A 292 -3.05 29.31 15.93
C LEU A 292 -4.45 29.08 16.49
N ALA A 293 -5.15 30.15 16.88
CA ALA A 293 -6.54 30.07 17.32
C ALA A 293 -7.44 29.51 16.22
N GLY A 294 -7.27 29.96 14.97
CA GLY A 294 -8.01 29.44 13.82
C GLY A 294 -7.78 27.94 13.60
N ILE A 295 -6.52 27.48 13.61
CA ILE A 295 -6.19 26.06 13.44
C ILE A 295 -6.82 25.21 14.56
N LEU A 296 -6.71 25.65 15.81
CA LEU A 296 -7.24 24.92 16.96
C LEU A 296 -8.78 24.88 16.96
N VAL A 297 -9.43 26.01 16.68
CA VAL A 297 -10.91 26.09 16.63
C VAL A 297 -11.44 25.20 15.51
N VAL A 298 -10.87 25.28 14.30
CA VAL A 298 -11.30 24.44 13.17
C VAL A 298 -11.06 22.95 13.46
N GLY A 299 -9.91 22.60 14.03
CA GLY A 299 -9.59 21.21 14.37
C GLY A 299 -10.53 20.61 15.42
N ILE A 300 -10.74 21.31 16.54
CA ILE A 300 -11.61 20.85 17.64
C ILE A 300 -13.07 20.84 17.19
N ALA A 301 -13.55 21.91 16.57
CA ALA A 301 -14.93 21.98 16.09
C ALA A 301 -15.23 20.88 15.07
N GLY A 302 -14.29 20.59 14.16
CA GLY A 302 -14.41 19.50 13.20
C GLY A 302 -14.61 18.14 13.87
N ILE A 303 -13.78 17.79 14.85
CA ILE A 303 -13.89 16.51 15.58
C ILE A 303 -15.21 16.43 16.36
N VAL A 304 -15.57 17.47 17.11
CA VAL A 304 -16.80 17.50 17.90
C VAL A 304 -18.04 17.40 17.02
N ILE A 305 -18.07 18.10 15.88
CA ILE A 305 -19.18 18.00 14.93
C ILE A 305 -19.29 16.58 14.39
N LEU A 306 -18.18 15.99 13.93
CA LEU A 306 -18.15 14.63 13.38
C LEU A 306 -18.59 13.56 14.40
N GLU A 307 -18.25 13.75 15.68
CA GLU A 307 -18.69 12.87 16.77
C GLU A 307 -20.20 13.04 17.04
N ARG A 308 -20.68 14.29 17.15
CA ARG A 308 -22.10 14.59 17.44
C ARG A 308 -23.05 14.08 16.37
N ILE A 309 -22.63 14.09 15.10
CA ILE A 309 -23.41 13.56 13.98
C ILE A 309 -23.24 12.04 13.79
N GLY A 310 -22.44 11.38 14.64
CA GLY A 310 -22.23 9.93 14.60
C GLY A 310 -21.47 9.44 13.37
N MET A 311 -20.73 10.32 12.68
CA MET A 311 -19.97 9.95 11.48
C MET A 311 -18.58 9.40 11.79
N LEU A 312 -18.08 9.55 13.02
CA LEU A 312 -16.83 8.92 13.46
C LEU A 312 -17.04 7.44 13.74
N SER A 313 -16.64 6.61 12.79
CA SER A 313 -16.63 5.15 12.95
C SER A 313 -15.53 4.69 13.90
N THR A 314 -15.86 3.74 14.77
CA THR A 314 -14.92 3.12 15.71
C THR A 314 -13.85 2.30 14.98
N LEU A 315 -12.72 2.06 15.64
CA LEU A 315 -11.72 1.13 15.12
C LEU A 315 -12.34 -0.25 14.88
N THR A 316 -12.05 -0.84 13.73
CA THR A 316 -12.49 -2.21 13.44
C THR A 316 -11.90 -3.20 14.46
N GLY A 317 -12.64 -4.26 14.80
CA GLY A 317 -12.18 -5.28 15.75
C GLY A 317 -10.79 -5.84 15.43
N ARG A 318 -10.47 -6.04 14.15
CA ARG A 318 -9.13 -6.51 13.73
C ARG A 318 -8.01 -5.55 14.15
N ILE A 319 -8.19 -4.24 13.96
CA ILE A 319 -7.19 -3.24 14.38
C ILE A 319 -7.10 -3.17 15.91
N LEU A 320 -8.24 -3.25 16.60
CA LEU A 320 -8.28 -3.25 18.06
C LEU A 320 -7.50 -4.44 18.64
N THR A 321 -7.59 -5.63 18.03
CA THR A 321 -6.82 -6.81 18.49
C THR A 321 -5.31 -6.68 18.32
N VAL A 322 -4.81 -5.77 17.47
CA VAL A 322 -3.37 -5.47 17.38
C VAL A 322 -2.92 -4.62 18.57
N ILE A 323 -3.78 -3.70 19.02
CA ILE A 323 -3.51 -2.82 20.17
C ILE A 323 -3.70 -3.60 21.49
N ASN A 324 -4.77 -4.38 21.58
CA ASN A 324 -5.09 -5.21 22.72
C ASN A 324 -5.38 -6.66 22.28
N PRO A 325 -4.37 -7.54 22.28
CA PRO A 325 -4.51 -8.93 21.87
C PRO A 325 -5.55 -9.73 22.67
N LEU A 326 -5.84 -9.33 23.92
CA LEU A 326 -6.81 -10.00 24.79
C LEU A 326 -8.26 -9.81 24.29
N GLN A 327 -8.55 -8.78 23.50
CA GLN A 327 -9.87 -8.59 22.91
C GLN A 327 -10.20 -9.59 21.81
N ARG A 328 -9.22 -10.39 21.36
CA ARG A 328 -9.43 -11.37 20.29
C ARG A 328 -10.41 -12.46 20.72
N GLU A 329 -10.27 -12.97 21.94
CA GLU A 329 -11.15 -14.00 22.52
C GLU A 329 -12.60 -13.50 22.67
N ALA A 330 -12.79 -12.18 22.76
CA ALA A 330 -14.10 -11.56 22.84
C ALA A 330 -14.83 -11.47 21.49
N ILE A 331 -14.15 -11.73 20.37
CA ILE A 331 -14.71 -11.63 19.01
C ILE A 331 -14.50 -12.96 18.27
N PRO A 332 -15.44 -13.93 18.37
CA PRO A 332 -15.27 -15.28 17.82
C PRO A 332 -14.96 -15.32 16.31
N LEU A 333 -15.52 -14.40 15.52
CA LEU A 333 -15.26 -14.30 14.08
C LEU A 333 -13.83 -13.85 13.74
N VAL A 334 -13.17 -13.14 14.66
CA VAL A 334 -11.76 -12.74 14.49
C VAL A 334 -10.86 -13.86 14.96
N GLU A 335 -11.20 -14.54 16.05
CA GLU A 335 -10.45 -15.67 16.60
C GLU A 335 -10.43 -16.88 15.65
N SER A 336 -11.52 -17.16 14.94
CA SER A 336 -11.65 -18.32 14.07
C SER A 336 -10.72 -18.31 12.83
N VAL A 337 -10.09 -17.18 12.53
CA VAL A 337 -9.20 -17.03 11.36
C VAL A 337 -7.76 -17.34 11.79
N ALA A 338 -7.19 -18.39 11.22
CA ALA A 338 -5.83 -18.85 11.54
C ALA A 338 -4.77 -17.75 11.37
N GLU A 339 -4.94 -16.87 10.38
CA GLU A 339 -4.02 -15.76 10.10
C GLU A 339 -3.93 -14.71 11.22
N HIS A 340 -4.91 -14.66 12.13
CA HIS A 340 -4.91 -13.72 13.24
C HIS A 340 -4.17 -14.23 14.47
N GLN A 341 -3.69 -15.48 14.47
CA GLN A 341 -2.94 -16.03 15.60
C GLN A 341 -1.58 -15.34 15.78
N ALA A 342 -1.10 -15.28 17.02
CA ALA A 342 0.22 -14.73 17.29
C ALA A 342 1.30 -15.69 16.74
N PRO A 343 2.27 -15.18 15.95
CA PRO A 343 3.30 -16.04 15.39
C PRO A 343 4.26 -16.53 16.48
N THR A 344 4.63 -17.79 16.39
CA THR A 344 5.69 -18.40 17.21
C THR A 344 7.07 -18.06 16.65
N TRP A 345 8.11 -18.25 17.48
CA TRP A 345 9.50 -18.06 17.04
C TRP A 345 9.87 -18.95 15.85
N SER A 346 9.40 -20.20 15.82
CA SER A 346 9.66 -21.13 14.72
C SER A 346 9.04 -20.65 13.41
N GLN A 347 7.82 -20.10 13.46
CA GLN A 347 7.16 -19.52 12.29
C GLN A 347 7.91 -18.28 11.78
N LEU A 348 8.37 -17.40 12.67
CA LEU A 348 9.18 -16.24 12.29
C LEU A 348 10.49 -16.68 11.62
N TYR A 349 11.21 -17.63 12.22
CA TYR A 349 12.45 -18.15 11.65
C TYR A 349 12.24 -18.83 10.29
N TYR A 350 11.18 -19.64 10.15
CA TYR A 350 10.84 -20.28 8.88
C TYR A 350 10.50 -19.26 7.77
N GLN A 351 9.81 -18.17 8.13
CA GLN A 351 9.36 -17.17 7.18
C GLN A 351 10.43 -16.17 6.75
N TYR A 352 11.34 -15.79 7.65
CA TYR A 352 12.33 -14.72 7.42
C TYR A 352 13.77 -15.22 7.37
N GLY A 353 14.06 -16.42 7.88
CA GLY A 353 15.35 -17.10 7.79
C GLY A 353 16.53 -16.20 8.14
N LEU A 354 17.42 -16.01 7.17
CA LEU A 354 18.66 -15.22 7.29
C LEU A 354 18.45 -13.73 7.65
N LEU A 355 17.23 -13.19 7.54
CA LEU A 355 16.93 -11.83 7.98
C LEU A 355 16.81 -11.70 9.50
N ILE A 356 16.54 -12.80 10.20
CA ILE A 356 16.53 -12.82 11.66
C ILE A 356 17.94 -13.22 12.08
N PRO A 357 18.78 -12.28 12.58
CA PRO A 357 20.08 -12.64 13.10
C PRO A 357 19.87 -13.56 14.31
N LEU A 358 20.20 -14.84 14.15
CA LEU A 358 20.44 -15.74 15.27
C LEU A 358 21.82 -15.39 15.84
N SER A 359 21.94 -14.22 16.45
CA SER A 359 23.14 -13.80 17.19
C SER A 359 22.86 -13.79 18.68
#